data_AF-A0A2E6SRT4-F1
#
_entry.id   AF-A0A2E6SRT4-F1
#
_cell.length_a   1.000
_cell.length_b   1.000
_cell.length_c   1.000
_cell.angle_alpha   90.00
_cell.angle_beta   90.00
_cell.angle_gamma   90.00
#
_symmetry.space_group_name_H-M   'P 1'
#
loop_
_entity.id
_entity.type
_entity.pdbx_description
1 polymer ?
#
loop_
_entity_poly.entity_id
_entity_poly.type
_entity_poly.pdbx_seq_one_letter_code
_entity_poly.pdbx_strand_id
1 'polypeptide(L)'
;MTTTTSPPHLSPADQQKSNNRLLLIVALVVASMVGLAYASVPLYKLFCQVTGFGGTTQVATEAPDQPLAYAAPLSVRLDANVNPQLNWSFVPVEAEVRLKPGEEVTALYRATNIGTEPSTGTATFNVTPQKAGPYFMKIECFCFTEQTLQPGESVDMPVRFFLDSEIASDINTVDIDEIVLSYTFFKAVDKTS
;
A
#
# COMPACT_ATOMS: atom_id res chain seq x y z
N MET A 1 31.05 -39.24 67.98
CA MET A 1 29.95 -39.95 67.31
C MET A 1 29.47 -39.09 66.15
N THR A 2 29.92 -39.38 64.93
CA THR A 2 29.57 -38.66 63.71
C THR A 2 28.78 -39.61 62.81
N THR A 3 27.48 -39.36 62.63
CA THR A 3 26.63 -40.13 61.71
C THR A 3 26.62 -39.45 60.35
N THR A 4 27.36 -40.01 59.41
CA THR A 4 27.32 -39.70 57.97
C THR A 4 25.97 -40.17 57.40
N THR A 5 25.16 -39.24 56.88
CA THR A 5 23.95 -39.56 56.09
C THR A 5 24.36 -39.73 54.64
N SER A 6 24.23 -40.95 54.11
CA SER A 6 24.47 -41.29 52.71
C SER A 6 23.28 -40.83 51.85
N PRO A 7 23.48 -40.25 50.65
CA PRO A 7 22.37 -39.86 49.77
C PRO A 7 21.70 -41.09 49.14
N PRO A 8 20.41 -40.99 48.76
CA PRO A 8 19.66 -42.11 48.19
C PRO A 8 20.22 -42.46 46.79
N HIS A 9 20.71 -43.68 46.64
CA HIS A 9 21.21 -44.22 45.37
C HIS A 9 20.01 -44.71 44.53
N LEU A 10 19.52 -43.88 43.62
CA LEU A 10 18.50 -44.28 42.64
C LEU A 10 19.10 -45.27 41.64
N SER A 11 18.40 -46.38 41.40
CA SER A 11 18.81 -47.40 40.42
C SER A 11 18.58 -46.92 38.98
N PRO A 12 19.48 -47.25 38.03
CA PRO A 12 19.47 -46.69 36.67
C PRO A 12 18.19 -46.99 35.88
N ALA A 13 17.48 -48.08 36.19
CA ALA A 13 16.23 -48.46 35.53
C ALA A 13 15.04 -47.52 35.86
N ASP A 14 14.98 -46.97 37.08
CA ASP A 14 13.91 -46.05 37.50
C ASP A 14 14.18 -44.62 37.04
N GLN A 15 15.46 -44.20 37.02
CA GLN A 15 15.88 -42.94 36.41
C GLN A 15 15.59 -42.92 34.90
N GLN A 16 15.76 -44.04 34.20
CA GLN A 16 15.53 -44.10 32.75
C GLN A 16 14.04 -44.04 32.39
N LYS A 17 13.15 -44.69 33.15
CA LYS A 17 11.68 -44.58 32.95
C LYS A 17 11.15 -43.19 33.29
N SER A 18 11.64 -42.58 34.37
CA SER A 18 11.26 -41.21 34.78
C SER A 18 11.75 -40.17 33.76
N ASN A 19 13.00 -40.27 33.30
CA ASN A 19 13.55 -39.38 32.29
C ASN A 19 12.85 -39.52 30.94
N ASN A 20 12.46 -40.73 30.54
CA ASN A 20 11.74 -40.93 29.28
C ASN A 20 10.31 -40.36 29.35
N ARG A 21 9.65 -40.45 30.52
CA ARG A 21 8.35 -39.82 30.76
C ARG A 21 8.46 -38.29 30.78
N LEU A 22 9.49 -37.75 31.42
CA LEU A 22 9.80 -36.31 31.41
C LEU A 22 10.10 -35.81 29.99
N LEU A 23 10.90 -36.54 29.21
CA LEU A 23 11.19 -36.23 27.81
C LEU A 23 9.91 -36.22 26.96
N LEU A 24 9.03 -37.20 27.13
CA LEU A 24 7.75 -37.24 26.42
C LEU A 24 6.85 -36.05 26.80
N ILE A 25 6.79 -35.70 28.09
CA ILE A 25 5.99 -34.55 28.55
C ILE A 25 6.55 -33.25 27.97
N VAL A 26 7.87 -33.04 28.05
CA VAL A 26 8.51 -31.82 27.51
C VAL A 26 8.34 -31.75 25.99
N ALA A 27 8.51 -32.85 25.27
CA ALA A 27 8.31 -32.90 23.83
C ALA A 27 6.86 -32.58 23.44
N LEU A 28 5.87 -33.08 24.19
CA LEU A 28 4.46 -32.79 23.95
C LEU A 28 4.13 -31.32 24.23
N VAL A 29 4.69 -30.74 25.29
CA VAL A 29 4.53 -29.31 25.59
C VAL A 29 5.12 -28.45 24.47
N VAL A 30 6.34 -28.73 24.03
CA VAL A 30 6.99 -27.98 22.93
C VAL A 30 6.18 -28.11 21.64
N ALA A 31 5.74 -29.33 21.29
CA ALA A 31 4.90 -29.55 20.12
C ALA A 31 3.57 -28.79 20.20
N SER A 32 2.95 -28.74 21.39
CA SER A 32 1.72 -27.98 21.62
C SER A 32 1.92 -26.47 21.48
N MET A 33 3.03 -25.92 21.99
CA MET A 33 3.33 -24.50 21.88
C MET A 33 3.58 -24.09 20.42
N VAL A 34 4.31 -24.91 19.66
CA VAL A 34 4.54 -24.68 18.23
C VAL A 34 3.23 -24.81 17.44
N GLY A 35 2.41 -25.81 17.75
CA GLY A 35 1.09 -25.99 17.13
C GLY A 35 0.15 -24.80 17.38
N LEU A 36 0.12 -24.29 18.61
CA LEU A 36 -0.69 -23.12 18.97
C LEU A 36 -0.17 -21.84 18.31
N ALA A 37 1.16 -21.65 18.25
CA ALA A 37 1.74 -20.50 17.56
C ALA A 37 1.37 -20.50 16.06
N TYR A 38 1.45 -21.65 15.39
CA TYR A 38 1.07 -21.77 13.98
C TYR A 38 -0.45 -21.63 13.77
N ALA A 39 -1.27 -22.16 14.68
CA ALA A 39 -2.73 -22.07 14.63
C ALA A 39 -3.27 -20.66 14.98
N SER A 40 -2.51 -19.86 15.73
CA SER A 40 -2.91 -18.51 16.11
C SER A 40 -3.13 -17.59 14.90
N VAL A 41 -2.31 -17.74 13.84
CA VAL A 41 -2.38 -16.91 12.64
C VAL A 41 -3.71 -17.11 11.87
N PRO A 42 -4.11 -18.34 11.46
CA PRO A 42 -5.39 -18.55 10.79
C PRO A 42 -6.59 -18.29 11.69
N LEU A 43 -6.50 -18.55 13.01
CA LEU A 43 -7.58 -18.24 13.95
C LEU A 43 -7.79 -16.73 14.08
N TYR A 44 -6.70 -15.96 14.17
CA TYR A 44 -6.75 -14.50 14.17
C TYR A 44 -7.31 -13.96 12.85
N LYS A 45 -6.92 -14.53 11.71
CA LYS A 45 -7.51 -14.20 10.40
C LYS A 45 -9.03 -14.46 10.36
N LEU A 46 -9.47 -15.63 10.84
CA LEU A 46 -10.89 -15.97 10.90
C LEU A 46 -11.67 -15.03 11.83
N PHE A 47 -11.08 -14.70 12.98
CA PHE A 47 -11.66 -13.75 13.92
C PHE A 47 -11.78 -12.36 13.30
N CYS A 48 -10.72 -11.85 12.69
CA CYS A 48 -10.72 -10.58 11.96
C CYS A 48 -11.75 -10.56 10.82
N GLN A 49 -11.91 -11.68 10.10
CA GLN A 49 -12.89 -11.79 9.00
C GLN A 49 -14.34 -11.80 9.48
N VAL A 50 -14.64 -12.47 10.60
CA VAL A 50 -16.02 -12.57 11.13
C VAL A 50 -16.44 -11.30 11.88
N THR A 51 -15.49 -10.67 12.58
CA THR A 51 -15.78 -9.51 13.43
C THR A 51 -15.50 -8.16 12.76
N GLY A 52 -14.76 -8.14 11.63
CA GLY A 52 -14.28 -6.92 10.99
C GLY A 52 -13.21 -6.18 11.80
N PHE A 53 -12.64 -6.82 12.82
CA PHE A 53 -11.67 -6.21 13.74
C PHE A 53 -10.34 -5.96 13.01
N GLY A 54 -9.98 -4.69 12.81
CA GLY A 54 -8.71 -4.25 12.22
C GLY A 54 -8.72 -4.07 10.70
N GLY A 55 -9.89 -3.92 10.05
CA GLY A 55 -9.96 -3.50 8.64
C GLY A 55 -9.13 -4.36 7.69
N THR A 56 -9.12 -5.69 7.87
CA THR A 56 -8.29 -6.58 7.04
C THR A 56 -8.86 -6.67 5.63
N THR A 57 -8.52 -5.68 4.81
CA THR A 57 -8.57 -5.73 3.36
C THR A 57 -7.83 -7.00 2.92
N GLN A 58 -8.48 -7.84 2.12
CA GLN A 58 -7.77 -8.84 1.36
C GLN A 58 -6.65 -8.12 0.61
N VAL A 59 -5.42 -8.64 0.64
CA VAL A 59 -4.30 -8.06 -0.11
C VAL A 59 -4.72 -8.04 -1.58
N ALA A 60 -5.18 -6.88 -2.02
CA ALA A 60 -5.84 -6.67 -3.29
C ALA A 60 -4.73 -6.59 -4.35
N THR A 61 -4.53 -7.69 -5.07
CA THR A 61 -3.71 -7.71 -6.29
C THR A 61 -4.47 -7.07 -7.47
N GLU A 62 -5.78 -6.84 -7.29
CA GLU A 62 -6.71 -6.21 -8.25
C GLU A 62 -7.74 -5.35 -7.48
N ALA A 63 -8.30 -4.33 -8.13
CA ALA A 63 -9.27 -3.42 -7.54
C ALA A 63 -10.49 -4.17 -6.94
N PRO A 64 -11.16 -3.65 -5.89
CA PRO A 64 -12.28 -4.34 -5.25
C PRO A 64 -13.45 -4.54 -6.22
N ASP A 65 -13.93 -5.78 -6.38
CA ASP A 65 -15.04 -6.19 -7.27
C ASP A 65 -16.41 -5.55 -6.95
N GLN A 66 -16.53 -4.75 -5.89
CA GLN A 66 -17.75 -4.04 -5.51
C GLN A 66 -17.40 -2.68 -4.92
N PRO A 67 -17.65 -1.55 -5.61
CA PRO A 67 -17.61 -0.24 -4.96
C PRO A 67 -18.60 -0.25 -3.79
N LEU A 68 -18.25 0.34 -2.65
CA LEU A 68 -19.20 0.54 -1.55
C LEU A 68 -20.41 1.29 -2.11
N ALA A 69 -21.51 0.58 -2.37
CA ALA A 69 -22.67 1.10 -3.08
C ALA A 69 -23.33 2.32 -2.40
N TYR A 70 -22.95 2.60 -1.15
CA TYR A 70 -23.47 3.67 -0.28
C TYR A 70 -22.51 4.84 -0.04
N ALA A 71 -21.29 4.82 -0.58
CA ALA A 71 -20.38 5.95 -0.47
C ALA A 71 -20.78 7.05 -1.48
N ALA A 72 -20.82 8.31 -1.01
CA ALA A 72 -21.00 9.45 -1.89
C ALA A 72 -19.82 9.52 -2.89
N PRO A 73 -20.06 9.93 -4.14
CA PRO A 73 -18.97 10.14 -5.10
C PRO A 73 -18.09 11.29 -4.62
N LEU A 74 -16.78 11.07 -4.58
CA LEU A 74 -15.79 12.12 -4.32
C LEU A 74 -15.37 12.76 -5.64
N SER A 75 -15.05 14.05 -5.57
CA SER A 75 -14.49 14.80 -6.67
C SER A 75 -12.97 14.74 -6.64
N VAL A 76 -12.34 14.39 -7.76
CA VAL A 76 -10.90 14.51 -7.97
C VAL A 76 -10.64 15.56 -9.02
N ARG A 77 -10.11 16.71 -8.59
CA ARG A 77 -9.66 17.77 -9.49
C ARG A 77 -8.25 17.50 -9.97
N LEU A 78 -8.06 17.57 -11.29
CA LEU A 78 -6.79 17.32 -11.95
C LEU A 78 -6.10 18.66 -12.20
N ASP A 79 -4.91 18.82 -11.63
CA ASP A 79 -4.11 20.02 -11.75
C ASP A 79 -2.77 19.70 -12.43
N ALA A 80 -2.33 20.60 -13.30
CA ALA A 80 -1.19 20.40 -14.18
C ALA A 80 -0.33 21.65 -14.24
N ASN A 81 0.95 21.50 -13.92
CA ASN A 81 1.92 22.57 -13.89
C ASN A 81 3.19 22.17 -14.67
N VAL A 82 3.87 23.16 -15.21
CA VAL A 82 5.16 22.98 -15.89
C VAL A 82 6.15 23.99 -15.33
N ASN A 83 7.36 23.54 -15.02
CA ASN A 83 8.45 24.42 -14.66
C ASN A 83 8.83 25.30 -15.86
N PRO A 84 8.99 26.64 -15.71
CA PRO A 84 9.34 27.54 -16.82
C PRO A 84 10.62 27.18 -17.59
N GLN A 85 11.52 26.37 -17.01
CA GLN A 85 12.73 25.89 -17.68
C GLN A 85 12.46 24.77 -18.70
N LEU A 86 11.24 24.22 -18.72
CA LEU A 86 10.77 23.22 -19.66
C LEU A 86 9.70 23.85 -20.54
N ASN A 87 9.99 24.05 -21.83
CA ASN A 87 9.08 24.66 -22.80
C ASN A 87 7.99 23.68 -23.25
N TRP A 88 7.21 23.17 -22.31
CA TRP A 88 6.10 22.26 -22.56
C TRP A 88 4.77 22.92 -22.19
N SER A 89 3.72 22.55 -22.93
CA SER A 89 2.35 22.71 -22.50
C SER A 89 1.89 21.40 -21.89
N PHE A 90 1.41 21.43 -20.65
CA PHE A 90 0.90 20.25 -19.96
C PHE A 90 -0.44 20.60 -19.33
N VAL A 91 -1.49 19.91 -19.76
CA VAL A 91 -2.87 20.17 -19.35
C VAL A 91 -3.61 18.87 -19.12
N PRO A 92 -4.54 18.81 -18.16
CA PRO A 92 -5.43 17.67 -18.07
C PRO A 92 -6.45 17.74 -19.21
N VAL A 93 -6.84 16.59 -19.74
CA VAL A 93 -7.91 16.51 -20.76
C VAL A 93 -9.27 16.83 -20.13
N GLU A 94 -9.45 16.43 -18.87
CA GLU A 94 -10.62 16.70 -18.05
C GLU A 94 -10.20 17.42 -16.78
N ALA A 95 -10.90 18.48 -16.35
CA ALA A 95 -10.49 19.23 -15.16
C ALA A 95 -10.85 18.53 -13.84
N GLU A 96 -11.89 17.69 -13.86
CA GLU A 96 -12.44 17.03 -12.68
C GLU A 96 -12.99 15.67 -13.08
N VAL A 97 -12.75 14.66 -12.24
CA VAL A 97 -13.36 13.34 -12.37
C VAL A 97 -14.06 12.99 -11.07
N ARG A 98 -15.26 12.42 -11.14
CA ARG A 98 -15.99 11.94 -9.96
C ARG A 98 -15.98 10.43 -9.93
N LEU A 99 -15.61 9.88 -8.78
CA LEU A 99 -15.57 8.44 -8.57
C LEU A 99 -16.06 8.07 -7.19
N LYS A 100 -16.56 6.85 -7.06
CA LYS A 100 -16.83 6.27 -5.74
C LYS A 100 -15.55 5.64 -5.18
N PRO A 101 -15.35 5.64 -3.86
CA PRO A 101 -14.31 4.82 -3.25
C PRO A 101 -14.41 3.35 -3.69
N GLY A 102 -13.29 2.78 -4.12
CA GLY A 102 -13.16 1.44 -4.72
C GLY A 102 -13.32 1.42 -6.25
N GLU A 103 -13.78 2.51 -6.88
CA GLU A 103 -13.88 2.61 -8.33
C GLU A 103 -12.53 3.01 -8.93
N GLU A 104 -12.11 2.27 -9.94
CA GLU A 104 -10.91 2.60 -10.69
C GLU A 104 -11.24 3.55 -11.85
N VAL A 105 -10.45 4.62 -11.95
CA VAL A 105 -10.59 5.64 -12.97
C VAL A 105 -9.27 5.88 -13.69
N THR A 106 -9.37 6.14 -14.99
CA THR A 106 -8.25 6.61 -15.82
C THR A 106 -8.48 8.06 -16.18
N ALA A 107 -7.59 8.95 -15.73
CA ALA A 107 -7.53 10.33 -16.18
C ALA A 107 -6.47 10.48 -17.29
N LEU A 108 -6.69 11.38 -18.24
CA LEU A 108 -5.74 11.67 -19.30
C LEU A 108 -5.14 13.05 -19.11
N TYR A 109 -3.81 13.15 -19.23
CA TYR A 109 -3.12 14.42 -19.38
C TYR A 109 -2.46 14.49 -20.75
N ARG A 110 -2.40 15.68 -21.33
CA ARG A 110 -1.72 15.94 -22.60
C ARG A 110 -0.47 16.77 -22.34
N ALA A 111 0.68 16.25 -22.75
CA ALA A 111 1.92 17.02 -22.81
C ALA A 111 2.30 17.30 -24.28
N THR A 112 2.68 18.54 -24.55
CA THR A 112 3.13 18.99 -25.86
C THR A 112 4.43 19.78 -25.71
N ASN A 113 5.49 19.41 -26.44
CA ASN A 113 6.70 20.23 -26.50
C ASN A 113 6.46 21.41 -27.45
N ILE A 114 6.39 22.62 -26.88
CA ILE A 114 6.21 23.87 -27.63
C ILE A 114 7.54 24.55 -27.95
N GLY A 115 8.66 23.95 -27.55
CA GLY A 115 10.01 24.40 -27.87
C GLY A 115 10.47 24.01 -29.28
N THR A 116 11.65 24.48 -29.65
CA THR A 116 12.28 24.23 -30.95
C THR A 116 13.28 23.08 -30.94
N GLU A 117 13.58 22.53 -29.76
CA GLU A 117 14.54 21.44 -29.57
C GLU A 117 13.90 20.26 -28.81
N PRO A 118 14.40 19.03 -29.00
CA PRO A 118 14.00 17.90 -28.18
C PRO A 118 14.33 18.20 -26.72
N SER A 119 13.41 17.85 -25.82
CA SER A 119 13.62 18.05 -24.39
C SER A 119 13.08 16.88 -23.60
N THR A 120 13.73 16.61 -22.47
CA THR A 120 13.35 15.52 -21.56
C THR A 120 12.75 16.12 -20.29
N GLY A 121 11.56 15.66 -19.92
CA GLY A 121 10.84 16.06 -18.73
C GLY A 121 10.68 14.91 -17.74
N THR A 122 10.66 15.23 -16.46
CA THR A 122 10.29 14.32 -15.37
C THR A 122 9.18 14.95 -14.54
N ALA A 123 8.23 14.15 -14.05
CA ALA A 123 7.06 14.65 -13.36
C ALA A 123 7.05 14.24 -11.89
N THR A 124 6.73 15.19 -11.02
CA THR A 124 6.38 14.91 -9.63
C THR A 124 4.90 15.15 -9.42
N PHE A 125 4.31 14.48 -8.43
CA PHE A 125 2.90 14.61 -8.11
C PHE A 125 2.71 14.91 -6.63
N ASN A 126 1.60 15.56 -6.30
CA ASN A 126 1.10 15.69 -4.93
C ASN A 126 -0.40 15.41 -4.90
N VAL A 127 -0.88 15.07 -3.70
CA VAL A 127 -2.31 14.87 -3.41
C VAL A 127 -2.69 15.78 -2.27
N THR A 128 -3.75 16.57 -2.46
CA THR A 128 -4.28 17.51 -1.48
C THR A 128 -5.76 17.24 -1.25
N PRO A 129 -6.27 17.26 0.00
CA PRO A 129 -5.55 17.47 1.24
C PRO A 129 -4.64 16.29 1.59
N GLN A 130 -3.55 16.55 2.34
CA GLN A 130 -2.53 15.54 2.65
C GLN A 130 -3.08 14.31 3.37
N LYS A 131 -4.17 14.49 4.14
CA LYS A 131 -4.91 13.41 4.82
C LYS A 131 -5.59 12.42 3.86
N ALA A 132 -5.84 12.79 2.61
CA ALA A 132 -6.34 11.86 1.58
C ALA A 132 -5.22 11.01 0.94
N GLY A 133 -3.95 11.44 1.07
CA GLY A 133 -2.80 10.78 0.45
C GLY A 133 -2.69 9.28 0.74
N PRO A 134 -2.86 8.81 2.00
CA PRO A 134 -2.81 7.38 2.33
C PRO A 134 -3.91 6.53 1.67
N TYR A 135 -5.01 7.15 1.25
CA TYR A 135 -6.14 6.47 0.60
C TYR A 135 -6.10 6.62 -0.93
N PHE A 136 -5.24 7.48 -1.46
CA PHE A 136 -5.10 7.71 -2.88
C PHE A 136 -4.08 6.74 -3.47
N MET A 137 -4.57 5.66 -4.07
CA MET A 137 -3.72 4.62 -4.66
C MET A 137 -3.56 4.87 -6.16
N LYS A 138 -2.36 5.29 -6.56
CA LYS A 138 -1.98 5.42 -7.97
C LYS A 138 -1.49 4.06 -8.49
N ILE A 139 -2.22 3.47 -9.43
CA ILE A 139 -1.92 2.14 -9.99
C ILE A 139 -0.78 2.20 -11.01
N GLU A 140 -0.63 3.30 -11.77
CA GLU A 140 0.32 3.32 -12.88
C GLU A 140 1.44 4.35 -12.80
N CYS A 141 2.66 3.81 -12.88
CA CYS A 141 3.91 4.47 -12.58
C CYS A 141 4.61 4.99 -13.85
N PHE A 142 4.03 5.98 -14.54
CA PHE A 142 4.80 6.82 -15.47
C PHE A 142 5.59 7.93 -14.76
N CYS A 143 5.39 8.08 -13.44
CA CYS A 143 5.97 9.17 -12.64
C CYS A 143 7.49 9.16 -12.52
N PHE A 144 8.17 8.10 -12.98
CA PHE A 144 9.61 7.98 -12.84
C PHE A 144 10.34 7.75 -14.17
N THR A 145 9.60 7.68 -15.27
CA THR A 145 10.20 7.57 -16.60
C THR A 145 10.26 8.95 -17.22
N GLU A 146 11.48 9.45 -17.30
CA GLU A 146 11.85 10.59 -18.13
C GLU A 146 11.19 10.45 -19.52
N GLN A 147 10.41 11.45 -19.91
CA GLN A 147 9.75 11.50 -21.22
C GLN A 147 10.53 12.47 -22.10
N THR A 148 10.97 12.02 -23.27
CA THR A 148 11.58 12.89 -24.26
C THR A 148 10.56 13.19 -25.35
N LEU A 149 10.28 14.47 -25.58
CA LEU A 149 9.38 14.93 -26.63
C LEU A 149 10.16 15.72 -27.68
N GLN A 150 9.93 15.40 -28.95
CA GLN A 150 10.43 16.18 -30.09
C GLN A 150 9.67 17.52 -30.21
N PRO A 151 10.24 18.52 -30.89
CA PRO A 151 9.55 19.79 -31.13
C PRO A 151 8.16 19.59 -31.78
N GLY A 152 7.11 20.12 -31.16
CA GLY A 152 5.73 19.99 -31.62
C GLY A 152 5.07 18.64 -31.34
N GLU A 153 5.79 17.67 -30.78
CA GLU A 153 5.23 16.37 -30.42
C GLU A 153 4.27 16.51 -29.24
N SER A 154 3.13 15.81 -29.33
CA SER A 154 2.13 15.73 -28.27
C SER A 154 1.88 14.28 -27.89
N VAL A 155 1.85 14.00 -26.59
CA VAL A 155 1.60 12.66 -26.04
C VAL A 155 0.50 12.75 -24.99
N ASP A 156 -0.44 11.81 -25.07
CA ASP A 156 -1.47 11.60 -24.06
C ASP A 156 -0.96 10.58 -23.04
N MET A 157 -0.92 11.00 -21.77
CA MET A 157 -0.41 10.24 -20.64
C MET A 157 -1.56 9.83 -19.73
N PRO A 158 -2.02 8.57 -19.80
CA PRO A 158 -3.03 8.06 -18.90
C PRO A 158 -2.46 7.90 -17.48
N VAL A 159 -3.27 8.28 -16.50
CA VAL A 159 -3.00 8.09 -15.07
C VAL A 159 -4.16 7.29 -14.49
N ARG A 160 -3.89 6.04 -14.13
CA ARG A 160 -4.83 5.16 -13.44
C ARG A 160 -4.71 5.32 -11.93
N PHE A 161 -5.82 5.58 -11.27
CA PHE A 161 -5.91 5.69 -9.83
C PHE A 161 -7.28 5.23 -9.32
N PHE A 162 -7.33 4.93 -8.04
CA PHE A 162 -8.57 4.70 -7.30
C PHE A 162 -8.41 5.25 -5.87
N LEU A 163 -9.55 5.46 -5.22
CA LEU A 163 -9.61 5.80 -3.81
C LEU A 163 -9.93 4.55 -3.01
N ASP A 164 -9.19 4.30 -1.93
CA ASP A 164 -9.53 3.21 -1.02
C ASP A 164 -10.90 3.50 -0.37
N SER A 165 -11.73 2.46 -0.29
CA SER A 165 -13.00 2.44 0.42
C SER A 165 -12.95 2.98 1.85
N GLU A 166 -11.81 2.83 2.54
CA GLU A 166 -11.65 3.27 3.94
C GLU A 166 -11.76 4.79 4.11
N ILE A 167 -11.50 5.58 3.05
CA ILE A 167 -11.57 7.06 3.09
C ILE A 167 -12.95 7.58 3.54
N ALA A 168 -14.01 6.83 3.23
CA ALA A 168 -15.38 7.17 3.60
C ALA A 168 -15.73 6.80 5.06
N SER A 169 -14.91 5.97 5.71
CA SER A 169 -15.14 5.48 7.07
C SER A 169 -14.19 6.08 8.11
N ASP A 170 -13.04 6.60 7.70
CA ASP A 170 -12.10 7.27 8.61
C ASP A 170 -12.63 8.66 9.01
N ILE A 171 -12.73 8.86 10.33
CA ILE A 171 -13.14 10.11 10.97
C ILE A 171 -12.30 11.32 10.52
N ASN A 172 -11.05 11.10 10.11
CA ASN A 172 -10.15 12.16 9.69
C ASN A 172 -10.40 12.62 8.24
N THR A 173 -11.02 11.77 7.42
CA THR A 173 -11.19 11.99 5.97
C THR A 173 -12.64 12.03 5.50
N VAL A 174 -13.60 11.67 6.37
CA VAL A 174 -15.04 11.67 6.07
C VAL A 174 -15.59 13.05 5.64
N ASP A 175 -14.89 14.13 5.96
CA ASP A 175 -15.20 15.51 5.60
C ASP A 175 -14.59 15.96 4.25
N ILE A 176 -13.91 15.06 3.53
CA ILE A 176 -13.28 15.37 2.25
C ILE A 176 -14.26 15.10 1.11
N ASP A 177 -14.73 16.16 0.47
CA ASP A 177 -15.55 16.07 -0.76
C ASP A 177 -14.72 16.20 -2.04
N GLU A 178 -13.58 16.90 -1.96
CA GLU A 178 -12.70 17.20 -3.09
C GLU A 178 -11.24 16.83 -2.77
N ILE A 179 -10.60 16.13 -3.70
CA ILE A 179 -9.18 15.81 -3.70
C ILE A 179 -8.57 16.45 -4.94
N VAL A 180 -7.43 17.12 -4.79
CA VAL A 180 -6.67 17.68 -5.89
C VAL A 180 -5.46 16.81 -6.14
N LEU A 181 -5.35 16.31 -7.38
CA LEU A 181 -4.16 15.62 -7.89
C LEU A 181 -3.37 16.60 -8.75
N SER A 182 -2.31 17.17 -8.18
CA SER A 182 -1.43 18.10 -8.89
C SER A 182 -0.20 17.38 -9.43
N TYR A 183 0.06 17.55 -10.73
CA TYR A 183 1.31 17.16 -11.37
C TYR A 183 2.13 18.38 -11.75
N THR A 184 3.44 18.29 -11.57
CA THR A 184 4.39 19.32 -12.02
C THR A 184 5.52 18.67 -12.81
N PHE A 185 5.70 19.11 -14.06
CA PHE A 185 6.83 18.70 -14.89
C PHE A 185 8.05 19.59 -14.69
N PHE A 186 9.21 18.97 -14.61
CA PHE A 186 10.52 19.60 -14.52
C PHE A 186 11.39 19.11 -15.66
N LYS A 187 12.34 19.94 -16.12
CA LYS A 187 13.37 19.50 -17.05
C LYS A 187 14.21 18.42 -16.36
N ALA A 188 14.39 17.28 -17.01
CA ALA A 188 15.25 16.22 -16.50
C ALA A 188 16.69 16.73 -16.41
N VAL A 189 17.36 16.40 -15.31
CA VAL A 189 18.78 16.73 -15.13
C VAL A 189 19.57 15.63 -15.82
N ASP A 190 20.41 15.98 -16.79
CA ASP A 190 21.31 15.01 -17.42
C ASP A 190 22.13 14.31 -16.32
N LYS A 191 21.94 13.00 -16.16
CA LYS A 191 22.81 12.18 -15.31
C LYS A 191 24.14 12.00 -16.02
N THR A 192 24.96 13.04 -16.09
CA THR A 192 26.39 12.90 -16.36
C THR A 192 27.00 12.16 -15.17
N SER A 193 27.20 10.84 -15.33
CA SER A 193 28.15 10.04 -14.56
C SER A 193 29.48 9.97 -15.30
#